data_AF-A0A0C2FLE5-F1
#
_entry.id   AF-A0A0C2FLE5-F1
#
_cell.length_a   1.000
_cell.length_b   1.000
_cell.length_c   1.000
_cell.angle_alpha   90.00
_cell.angle_beta   90.00
_cell.angle_gamma   90.00
#
_symmetry.space_group_name_H-M   'P 1'
#
loop_
_entity.id
_entity.type
_entity.pdbx_description
1 polymer ?
#
loop_
_entity_poly.entity_id
_entity_poly.type
_entity_poly.pdbx_seq_one_letter_code
_entity_poly.pdbx_strand_id
1 'polypeptide(L)'
;MPFYPHYSCAQSGVLLNEAERVLRTFTVPATVDGKEVPNERIVPNSSESFRVSALHRWSSHPVVSEYWLNVLQPLRGDFGGLLFCAPSLAKRLSTQLPDDKCMAVVPISSFVPDFNTTSVLPNIIQTVEKAVLIEPQPENTVLLQGMVEVIKNHLLGRRNAQLQNRCDWCINTKCEEMRNVLVDS
;
A
#
# COMPACT_ATOMS: atom_id res chain seq x y z
N MET A 1 -4.63 -6.83 3.79
CA MET A 1 -4.52 -5.48 3.19
C MET A 1 -3.09 -5.02 3.35
N PRO A 2 -2.33 -4.77 2.27
CA PRO A 2 -1.04 -4.09 2.35
C PRO A 2 -1.21 -2.65 2.84
N PHE A 3 -0.23 -2.16 3.62
CA PHE A 3 -0.17 -0.75 4.04
C PHE A 3 0.26 0.21 2.91
N TYR A 4 0.51 -0.32 1.71
CA TYR A 4 0.81 0.46 0.51
C TYR A 4 -0.49 0.76 -0.24
N PRO A 5 -0.91 2.04 -0.37
CA PRO A 5 -2.10 2.38 -1.15
C PRO A 5 -1.93 2.06 -2.64
N HIS A 6 -0.72 2.24 -3.15
CA HIS A 6 -0.37 1.95 -4.53
C HIS A 6 0.04 0.48 -4.67
N TYR A 7 -0.48 -0.18 -5.71
CA TYR A 7 -0.07 -1.55 -6.01
C TYR A 7 1.22 -1.55 -6.83
N SER A 8 2.17 -2.37 -6.39
CA SER A 8 3.35 -2.75 -7.17
C SER A 8 3.59 -4.25 -7.00
N CYS A 9 3.97 -4.94 -8.07
CA CYS A 9 4.34 -6.35 -7.99
C CYS A 9 5.54 -6.59 -7.06
N ALA A 10 6.43 -5.60 -6.90
CA ALA A 10 7.61 -5.67 -6.05
C ALA A 10 7.32 -5.38 -4.56
N GLN A 11 6.12 -4.88 -4.23
CA GLN A 11 5.70 -4.58 -2.86
C GLN A 11 4.46 -5.41 -2.50
N SER A 12 3.27 -4.86 -2.73
CA SER A 12 1.99 -5.54 -2.49
C SER A 12 1.92 -6.90 -3.17
N GLY A 13 2.44 -7.05 -4.40
CA GLY A 13 2.44 -8.33 -5.11
C GLY A 13 3.26 -9.42 -4.41
N VAL A 14 4.43 -9.08 -3.86
CA VAL A 14 5.26 -10.03 -3.08
C VAL A 14 4.49 -10.50 -1.86
N LEU A 15 3.87 -9.59 -1.12
CA LEU A 15 3.09 -9.92 0.07
C LEU A 15 1.88 -10.81 -0.24
N LEU A 16 1.18 -10.53 -1.35
CA LEU A 16 0.03 -11.34 -1.76
C LEU A 16 0.45 -12.73 -2.24
N ASN A 17 1.57 -12.85 -2.97
CA ASN A 17 2.12 -14.14 -3.37
C ASN A 17 2.52 -14.97 -2.14
N GLU A 18 3.12 -14.34 -1.13
CA GLU A 18 3.49 -15.03 0.10
C GLU A 18 2.26 -15.43 0.93
N ALA A 19 1.25 -14.55 1.02
CA ALA A 19 -0.02 -14.88 1.65
C ALA A 19 -0.70 -16.08 0.98
N GLU A 20 -0.70 -16.13 -0.35
CA GLU A 20 -1.25 -17.27 -1.09
C GLU A 20 -0.47 -18.56 -0.84
N ARG A 21 0.86 -18.50 -0.84
CA ARG A 21 1.71 -19.65 -0.53
C ARG A 21 1.39 -20.21 0.86
N VAL A 22 1.26 -19.35 1.85
CA VAL A 22 0.88 -19.74 3.23
C VAL A 22 -0.52 -20.36 3.24
N LEU A 23 -1.50 -19.76 2.56
CA LEU A 23 -2.84 -20.32 2.45
C LEU A 23 -2.82 -21.73 1.86
N ARG A 24 -2.10 -21.96 0.76
CA ARG A 24 -1.98 -23.31 0.18
C ARG A 24 -1.29 -24.31 1.09
N THR A 25 -0.33 -23.86 1.89
CA THR A 25 0.44 -24.74 2.78
C THR A 25 -0.41 -25.28 3.92
N PHE A 26 -1.31 -24.45 4.46
CA PHE A 26 -2.03 -24.76 5.71
C PHE A 26 -3.53 -24.99 5.55
N THR A 27 -4.09 -24.78 4.34
CA THR A 27 -5.53 -24.92 4.10
C THR A 27 -5.81 -25.60 2.77
N VAL A 28 -7.04 -26.09 2.60
CA VAL A 28 -7.55 -26.64 1.33
C VAL A 28 -8.74 -25.82 0.84
N PRO A 29 -8.99 -25.73 -0.48
CA PRO A 29 -10.18 -25.06 -1.00
C PRO A 29 -11.45 -25.81 -0.59
N ALA A 30 -12.53 -25.07 -0.32
CA ALA A 30 -13.85 -25.64 -0.14
C ALA A 30 -14.44 -26.10 -1.49
N THR A 31 -15.41 -27.00 -1.43
CA THR A 31 -16.16 -27.45 -2.61
C THR A 31 -17.63 -27.05 -2.44
N VAL A 32 -18.17 -26.30 -3.40
CA VAL A 32 -19.58 -25.89 -3.46
C VAL A 32 -20.17 -26.43 -4.76
N ASP A 33 -21.29 -27.16 -4.69
CA ASP A 33 -21.93 -27.79 -5.84
C ASP A 33 -20.99 -28.65 -6.71
N GLY A 34 -20.04 -29.34 -6.06
CA GLY A 34 -19.05 -30.19 -6.72
C GLY A 34 -17.91 -29.44 -7.43
N LYS A 35 -17.81 -28.12 -7.26
CA LYS A 35 -16.72 -27.29 -7.80
C LYS A 35 -15.87 -26.71 -6.67
N GLU A 36 -14.55 -26.72 -6.85
CA GLU A 36 -13.66 -26.01 -5.94
C GLU A 36 -13.94 -24.50 -5.99
N VAL A 37 -13.99 -23.89 -4.80
CA VAL A 37 -14.11 -22.44 -4.62
C VAL A 37 -12.80 -21.95 -4.00
N PRO A 38 -11.83 -21.47 -4.80
CA PRO A 38 -10.46 -21.27 -4.35
C PRO A 38 -10.30 -20.29 -3.17
N ASN A 39 -11.17 -19.29 -3.11
CA ASN A 39 -11.19 -18.25 -2.08
C ASN A 39 -11.93 -18.69 -0.80
N GLU A 40 -12.63 -19.82 -0.79
CA GLU A 40 -13.17 -20.42 0.43
C GLU A 40 -12.22 -21.50 0.92
N ARG A 41 -11.75 -21.38 2.17
CA ARG A 41 -10.67 -22.19 2.73
C ARG A 41 -11.15 -22.97 3.94
N ILE A 42 -10.68 -24.21 4.04
CA ILE A 42 -10.91 -25.10 5.18
C ILE A 42 -9.56 -25.41 5.81
N VAL A 43 -9.50 -25.32 7.14
CA VAL A 43 -8.33 -25.73 7.91
C VAL A 43 -8.42 -27.24 8.17
N PRO A 44 -7.49 -28.07 7.67
CA PRO A 44 -7.52 -29.50 7.92
C PRO A 44 -7.46 -29.82 9.42
N ASN A 45 -8.21 -30.84 9.85
CA ASN A 45 -8.30 -31.27 11.24
C ASN A 45 -8.86 -30.21 12.20
N SER A 46 -9.63 -29.25 11.70
CA SER A 46 -10.36 -28.28 12.54
C SER A 46 -11.78 -28.05 11.99
N SER A 47 -12.63 -27.41 12.80
CA SER A 47 -13.97 -26.95 12.39
C SER A 47 -13.95 -25.59 11.69
N GLU A 48 -12.77 -25.00 11.50
CA GLU A 48 -12.61 -23.64 11.00
C GLU A 48 -12.64 -23.60 9.47
N SER A 49 -13.45 -22.68 8.95
CA SER A 49 -13.45 -22.31 7.54
C SER A 49 -13.58 -20.80 7.41
N PHE A 50 -13.03 -20.25 6.34
CA PHE A 50 -13.04 -18.81 6.12
C PHE A 50 -12.96 -18.46 4.63
N ARG A 51 -13.50 -17.29 4.29
CA ARG A 51 -13.38 -16.71 2.95
C ARG A 51 -12.23 -15.71 2.90
N VAL A 52 -11.40 -15.84 1.88
CA VAL A 52 -10.26 -14.98 1.61
C VAL A 52 -10.64 -13.94 0.57
N SER A 53 -10.17 -12.72 0.75
CA SER A 53 -10.25 -11.67 -0.26
C SER A 53 -9.10 -10.69 -0.07
N ALA A 54 -8.67 -10.04 -1.16
CA ALA A 54 -7.50 -9.16 -1.14
C ALA A 54 -7.86 -7.71 -1.48
N LEU A 55 -7.72 -6.85 -0.47
CA LEU A 55 -7.62 -5.40 -0.67
C LEU A 55 -6.18 -5.07 -1.04
N HIS A 56 -5.88 -5.04 -2.34
CA HIS A 56 -4.52 -4.97 -2.89
C HIS A 56 -4.07 -3.54 -3.24
N ARG A 57 -5.02 -2.61 -3.40
CA ARG A 57 -4.76 -1.19 -3.69
C ARG A 57 -5.89 -0.35 -3.11
N TRP A 58 -5.56 0.88 -2.71
CA TRP A 58 -6.51 1.87 -2.22
C TRP A 58 -6.06 3.31 -2.48
N SER A 59 -5.13 3.51 -3.43
CA SER A 59 -4.58 4.81 -3.81
C SER A 59 -5.61 5.82 -4.34
N SER A 60 -6.77 5.36 -4.81
CA SER A 60 -7.86 6.22 -5.26
C SER A 60 -8.83 6.62 -4.15
N HIS A 61 -8.65 6.12 -2.93
CA HIS A 61 -9.52 6.49 -1.81
C HIS A 61 -9.21 7.93 -1.34
N PRO A 62 -10.20 8.79 -1.10
CA PRO A 62 -9.98 10.19 -0.69
C PRO A 62 -9.08 10.35 0.54
N VAL A 63 -9.12 9.38 1.48
CA VAL A 63 -8.25 9.35 2.66
C VAL A 63 -6.77 9.57 2.33
N VAL A 64 -6.28 9.09 1.19
CA VAL A 64 -4.87 9.23 0.79
C VAL A 64 -4.51 10.72 0.67
N SER A 65 -5.34 11.49 -0.03
CA SER A 65 -5.17 12.94 -0.17
C SER A 65 -5.54 13.70 1.11
N GLU A 66 -6.59 13.29 1.80
CA GLU A 66 -7.08 13.96 3.02
C GLU A 66 -6.07 13.85 4.16
N TYR A 67 -5.43 12.69 4.32
CA TYR A 67 -4.37 12.49 5.30
C TYR A 67 -3.18 13.42 5.03
N TRP A 68 -2.65 13.44 3.81
CA TRP A 68 -1.51 14.31 3.49
C TRP A 68 -1.88 15.79 3.58
N LEU A 69 -3.11 16.17 3.23
CA LEU A 69 -3.61 17.52 3.47
C LEU A 69 -3.65 17.84 4.96
N ASN A 70 -4.17 16.94 5.79
CA ASN A 70 -4.24 17.13 7.24
C ASN A 70 -2.85 17.27 7.89
N VAL A 71 -1.86 16.52 7.42
CA VAL A 71 -0.46 16.60 7.90
C VAL A 71 0.24 17.88 7.42
N LEU A 72 0.05 18.28 6.16
CA LEU A 72 0.80 19.38 5.55
C LEU A 72 0.17 20.76 5.78
N GLN A 73 -1.15 20.84 5.97
CA GLN A 73 -1.87 22.09 6.10
C GLN A 73 -1.40 22.95 7.29
N PRO A 74 -1.15 22.39 8.49
CA PRO A 74 -0.59 23.16 9.61
C PRO A 74 0.80 23.73 9.34
N LEU A 75 1.58 23.07 8.48
CA LEU A 75 2.98 23.41 8.18
C LEU A 75 3.14 24.29 6.93
N ARG A 76 2.04 24.69 6.30
CA ARG A 76 2.05 25.40 5.02
C ARG A 76 2.86 26.71 5.07
N GLY A 77 2.89 27.37 6.22
CA GLY A 77 3.65 28.61 6.42
C GLY A 77 5.17 28.42 6.44
N ASP A 78 5.64 27.22 6.72
CA ASP A 78 7.05 26.93 6.99
C ASP A 78 7.83 26.55 5.72
N PHE A 79 7.11 26.14 4.68
CA PHE A 79 7.71 25.58 3.46
C PHE A 79 7.44 26.44 2.23
N GLY A 80 8.48 26.61 1.42
CA GLY A 80 8.42 27.31 0.13
C GLY A 80 8.21 26.36 -1.06
N GLY A 81 8.28 25.05 -0.83
CA GLY A 81 8.06 24.03 -1.84
C GLY A 81 7.83 22.64 -1.21
N LEU A 82 7.11 21.80 -1.96
CA LEU A 82 6.86 20.40 -1.61
C LEU A 82 7.51 19.49 -2.66
N LEU A 83 8.19 18.46 -2.19
CA LEU A 83 8.73 17.39 -3.00
C LEU A 83 8.06 16.08 -2.63
N PHE A 84 7.23 15.55 -3.52
CA PHE A 84 6.62 14.23 -3.34
C PHE A 84 7.59 13.13 -3.77
N CYS A 85 7.97 12.29 -2.80
CA CYS A 85 8.87 11.15 -2.98
C CYS A 85 8.10 9.84 -2.89
N ALA A 86 8.17 9.03 -3.94
CA ALA A 86 7.79 7.62 -3.92
C ALA A 86 9.06 6.76 -4.11
N PRO A 87 9.12 5.53 -3.59
CA PRO A 87 10.28 4.66 -3.66
C PRO A 87 10.53 4.20 -5.11
N SER A 88 11.18 5.07 -5.90
CA SER A 88 11.86 4.75 -7.17
C SER A 88 12.60 5.94 -7.82
N LEU A 89 12.94 7.01 -7.09
CA LEU A 89 13.67 8.15 -7.68
C LEU A 89 14.90 8.55 -6.84
N ALA A 90 16.05 8.02 -7.24
CA ALA A 90 17.36 8.54 -6.89
C ALA A 90 17.73 9.68 -7.86
N LYS A 91 17.15 10.87 -7.67
CA LYS A 91 17.66 12.09 -8.31
C LYS A 91 17.80 13.19 -7.27
N ARG A 92 18.99 13.81 -7.26
CA ARG A 92 19.26 15.03 -6.49
C ARG A 92 18.48 16.18 -7.12
N LEU A 93 17.69 16.88 -6.32
CA LEU A 93 16.97 18.07 -6.76
C LEU A 93 17.69 19.30 -6.23
N SER A 94 18.10 20.19 -7.14
CA SER A 94 18.44 21.56 -6.79
C SER A 94 17.19 22.41 -6.99
N THR A 95 16.68 23.01 -5.93
CA THR A 95 15.58 23.98 -5.99
C THR A 95 16.03 25.29 -5.38
N GLN A 96 15.72 26.41 -6.04
CA GLN A 96 15.86 27.72 -5.44
C GLN A 96 14.60 28.00 -4.62
N LEU A 97 14.78 28.22 -3.32
CA LEU A 97 13.72 28.59 -2.39
C LEU A 97 14.01 29.98 -1.80
N PRO A 98 12.98 30.72 -1.37
CA PRO A 98 13.16 31.93 -0.58
C PRO A 98 14.08 31.69 0.62
N ASP A 99 14.80 32.73 1.04
CA ASP A 99 15.86 32.58 2.05
C ASP A 99 15.36 32.07 3.40
N ASP A 100 14.12 32.38 3.76
CA ASP A 100 13.44 32.01 5.00
C ASP A 100 12.65 30.69 4.93
N LYS A 101 12.68 29.97 3.81
CA LYS A 101 11.83 28.80 3.58
C LYS A 101 12.61 27.51 3.34
N CYS A 102 12.03 26.42 3.83
CA CYS A 102 12.50 25.05 3.58
C CYS A 102 11.67 24.35 2.49
N MET A 103 12.22 23.27 1.94
CA MET A 103 11.53 22.29 1.12
C MET A 103 11.01 21.18 2.03
N ALA A 104 9.72 20.90 2.00
CA ALA A 104 9.17 19.70 2.64
C ALA A 104 9.29 18.51 1.68
N VAL A 105 9.94 17.45 2.13
CA VAL A 105 10.08 16.19 1.43
C VAL A 105 9.01 15.25 1.97
N VAL A 106 8.06 14.87 1.13
CA VAL A 106 6.85 14.15 1.51
C VAL A 106 6.92 12.73 0.95
N PRO A 107 7.03 11.69 1.79
CA PRO A 107 7.05 10.30 1.32
C PRO A 107 5.64 9.83 0.95
N ILE A 108 5.12 10.31 -0.19
CA ILE A 108 3.69 10.25 -0.56
C ILE A 108 3.06 8.84 -0.53
N SER A 109 3.87 7.80 -0.68
CA SER A 109 3.45 6.40 -0.67
C SER A 109 3.60 5.68 0.68
N SER A 110 4.27 6.30 1.67
CA SER A 110 4.56 5.70 2.98
C SER A 110 3.71 6.36 4.06
N PHE A 111 2.74 5.62 4.57
CA PHE A 111 1.79 6.06 5.61
C PHE A 111 2.18 5.59 7.01
N VAL A 112 3.18 4.71 7.06
CA VAL A 112 3.82 4.20 8.27
C VAL A 112 5.32 4.39 8.08
N PRO A 113 6.08 4.72 9.14
CA PRO A 113 7.54 4.74 9.05
C PRO A 113 8.10 3.42 8.51
N ASP A 114 8.96 3.52 7.50
CA ASP A 114 9.62 2.38 6.86
C ASP A 114 11.12 2.65 6.68
N PHE A 115 11.85 1.71 6.08
CA PHE A 115 13.28 1.87 5.83
C PHE A 115 13.59 3.10 4.95
N ASN A 116 12.69 3.46 4.02
CA ASN A 116 12.88 4.64 3.18
C ASN A 116 12.77 5.93 4.00
N THR A 117 11.77 6.05 4.88
CA THR A 117 11.57 7.26 5.69
C THR A 117 12.57 7.35 6.84
N THR A 118 13.04 6.22 7.38
CA THR A 118 13.96 6.19 8.53
C THR A 118 15.43 6.27 8.13
N SER A 119 15.82 5.76 6.96
CA SER A 119 17.23 5.64 6.57
C SER A 119 17.51 6.29 5.21
N VAL A 120 16.78 5.91 4.16
CA VAL A 120 17.12 6.31 2.79
C VAL A 120 16.93 7.80 2.56
N LEU A 121 15.72 8.32 2.82
CA LEU A 121 15.38 9.72 2.60
C LEU A 121 16.19 10.66 3.50
N PRO A 122 16.33 10.41 4.82
CA PRO A 122 17.21 11.21 5.67
C PRO A 122 18.63 11.32 5.10
N ASN A 123 19.24 10.20 4.68
CA ASN A 123 20.60 10.21 4.13
C ASN A 123 20.69 10.96 2.79
N ILE A 124 19.64 10.91 1.96
CA ILE A 124 19.61 11.68 0.70
C ILE A 124 19.54 13.18 1.00
N ILE A 125 18.66 13.60 1.92
CA ILE A 125 18.38 15.01 2.17
C ILE A 125 19.39 15.68 3.10
N GLN A 126 20.20 14.94 3.86
CA GLN A 126 21.30 15.48 4.67
C GLN A 126 22.25 16.37 3.86
N THR A 127 22.36 16.12 2.55
CA THR A 127 23.20 16.92 1.64
C THR A 127 22.50 18.18 1.09
N VAL A 128 21.25 18.43 1.50
CA VAL A 128 20.41 19.55 1.05
C VAL A 128 20.10 20.45 2.23
N GLU A 129 20.72 21.62 2.27
CA GLU A 129 20.72 22.56 3.42
C GLU A 129 19.34 23.05 3.86
N LYS A 130 18.33 23.00 2.97
CA LYS A 130 16.97 23.49 3.20
C LYS A 130 15.90 22.42 2.94
N ALA A 131 16.14 21.17 3.32
CA ALA A 131 15.17 20.08 3.17
C ALA A 131 14.77 19.48 4.52
N VAL A 132 13.45 19.31 4.72
CA VAL A 132 12.87 18.68 5.91
C VAL A 132 12.01 17.51 5.47
N LEU A 133 12.29 16.32 6.01
CA LEU A 133 11.44 15.15 5.79
C LEU A 133 10.16 15.29 6.62
N ILE A 134 9.01 15.11 5.98
CA ILE A 134 7.74 14.97 6.66
C ILE A 134 7.57 13.51 7.06
N GLU A 135 7.58 13.25 8.36
CA GLU A 135 7.43 11.90 8.89
C GLU A 135 5.97 11.41 8.75
N PRO A 136 5.75 10.16 8.32
CA PRO A 136 4.43 9.56 8.36
C PRO A 136 3.91 9.46 9.81
N GLN A 137 2.63 9.76 9.99
CA GLN A 137 1.91 9.74 11.27
C GLN A 137 0.86 8.62 11.25
N PRO A 138 1.23 7.37 11.61
CA PRO A 138 0.32 6.23 11.49
C PRO A 138 -0.89 6.31 12.46
N GLU A 139 -0.76 7.09 13.53
CA GLU A 139 -1.81 7.33 14.53
C GLU A 139 -2.77 8.47 14.12
N ASN A 140 -2.58 9.08 12.95
CA ASN A 140 -3.44 10.13 12.46
C ASN A 140 -4.90 9.63 12.31
N THR A 141 -5.83 10.33 12.93
CA THR A 141 -7.24 9.90 13.00
C THR A 141 -7.92 9.85 11.64
N VAL A 142 -7.56 10.75 10.71
CA VAL A 142 -8.06 10.74 9.33
C VAL A 142 -7.61 9.47 8.62
N LEU A 143 -6.34 9.10 8.76
CA LEU A 143 -5.80 7.87 8.18
C LEU A 143 -6.50 6.64 8.74
N LEU A 144 -6.60 6.52 10.07
CA LEU A 144 -7.22 5.37 10.72
C LEU A 144 -8.70 5.22 10.30
N GLN A 145 -9.47 6.31 10.31
CA GLN A 145 -10.87 6.30 9.88
C GLN A 145 -11.02 5.89 8.42
N GLY A 146 -10.22 6.46 7.52
CA GLY A 146 -10.30 6.11 6.12
C GLY A 146 -9.80 4.70 5.82
N MET A 147 -8.83 4.16 6.56
CA MET A 147 -8.46 2.75 6.45
C MET A 147 -9.62 1.81 6.84
N VAL A 148 -10.34 2.13 7.93
CA VAL A 148 -11.55 1.40 8.32
C VAL A 148 -12.61 1.48 7.23
N GLU A 149 -12.80 2.65 6.61
CA GLU A 149 -13.74 2.82 5.51
C GLU A 149 -13.36 2.01 4.28
N VAL A 150 -12.07 2.00 3.91
CA VAL A 150 -11.52 1.21 2.80
C VAL A 150 -11.80 -0.27 3.02
N ILE A 151 -11.56 -0.79 4.23
CA ILE A 151 -11.85 -2.18 4.60
C ILE A 151 -13.35 -2.46 4.56
N LYS A 152 -14.17 -1.59 5.17
CA LYS A 152 -15.64 -1.71 5.17
C LYS A 152 -16.18 -1.80 3.73
N ASN A 153 -15.76 -0.89 2.86
CA ASN A 153 -16.20 -0.87 1.46
C ASN A 153 -15.83 -2.17 0.72
N HIS A 154 -14.62 -2.69 0.96
CA HIS A 154 -14.18 -3.97 0.39
C HIS A 154 -15.05 -5.13 0.88
N LEU A 155 -15.34 -5.21 2.19
CA LEU A 155 -16.19 -6.24 2.79
C LEU A 155 -17.66 -6.15 2.29
N LEU A 156 -18.15 -4.95 1.98
CA LEU A 156 -19.45 -4.73 1.34
C LEU A 156 -19.46 -5.05 -0.17
N GLY A 157 -18.37 -5.57 -0.72
CA GLY A 157 -18.30 -6.01 -2.12
C GLY A 157 -17.83 -4.95 -3.11
N ARG A 158 -17.48 -3.73 -2.66
CA ARG A 158 -16.89 -2.69 -3.53
C ARG A 158 -15.41 -3.01 -3.79
N ARG A 159 -15.17 -3.96 -4.68
CA ARG A 159 -13.85 -4.53 -4.95
C ARG A 159 -13.22 -3.90 -6.18
N ASN A 160 -11.89 -3.95 -6.22
CA ASN A 160 -11.12 -3.47 -7.35
C ASN A 160 -10.81 -4.61 -8.33
N ALA A 161 -11.06 -4.40 -9.61
CA ALA A 161 -10.81 -5.39 -10.66
C ALA A 161 -9.34 -5.43 -11.15
N GLN A 162 -8.48 -4.47 -10.77
CA GLN A 162 -7.12 -4.37 -11.36
C GLN A 162 -6.28 -5.62 -11.12
N LEU A 163 -6.47 -6.34 -10.02
CA LEU A 163 -5.76 -7.59 -9.76
C LEU A 163 -6.09 -8.69 -10.78
N GLN A 164 -7.20 -8.58 -11.53
CA GLN A 164 -7.52 -9.47 -12.66
C GLN A 164 -6.55 -9.28 -13.83
N ASN A 165 -6.01 -8.07 -13.98
CA ASN A 165 -5.08 -7.76 -15.06
C ASN A 165 -3.69 -8.34 -14.77
N ARG A 166 -3.00 -8.74 -15.84
CA ARG A 166 -1.61 -9.18 -15.79
C ARG A 166 -0.70 -8.04 -16.22
N CYS A 167 0.52 -8.00 -15.69
CA CYS A 167 1.56 -7.21 -16.35
C CYS A 167 1.90 -7.91 -17.67
N ASP A 168 2.01 -7.15 -18.76
CA ASP A 168 2.21 -7.70 -20.11
C ASP A 168 3.48 -8.57 -20.22
N TRP A 169 4.47 -8.31 -19.37
CA TRP A 169 5.78 -8.99 -19.36
C TRP A 169 5.99 -9.80 -18.06
N CYS A 170 4.92 -10.26 -17.42
CA CYS A 170 5.02 -11.01 -16.17
C CYS A 170 5.58 -12.42 -16.40
N ILE A 171 6.79 -12.68 -15.89
CA ILE A 171 7.42 -14.01 -15.93
C ILE A 171 7.26 -14.82 -14.63
N ASN A 172 6.66 -14.22 -13.59
CA ASN A 172 6.51 -14.87 -12.28
C ASN A 172 5.17 -15.64 -12.22
N THR A 173 5.25 -16.97 -12.28
CA THR A 173 4.08 -17.86 -12.24
C THR A 173 3.27 -17.74 -10.96
N LYS A 174 3.90 -17.38 -9.83
CA LYS A 174 3.20 -17.17 -8.55
C LYS A 174 2.14 -16.06 -8.62
N CYS A 175 2.33 -15.07 -9.48
CA CYS A 175 1.35 -14.01 -9.68
C CYS A 175 0.04 -14.54 -10.27
N GLU A 176 0.08 -15.62 -11.05
CA GLU A 176 -1.12 -16.28 -11.59
C GLU A 176 -1.80 -17.14 -10.54
N GLU A 177 -1.04 -17.94 -9.79
CA GLU A 177 -1.54 -18.74 -8.67
C GLU A 177 -2.26 -17.86 -7.63
N MET A 178 -1.61 -16.76 -7.24
CA MET A 178 -2.17 -15.75 -6.34
C MET A 178 -3.48 -15.17 -6.85
N ARG A 179 -3.59 -14.85 -8.15
CA ARG A 179 -4.83 -14.33 -8.72
C ARG A 179 -5.96 -15.35 -8.64
N ASN A 180 -5.69 -16.61 -8.96
CA ASN A 180 -6.71 -17.66 -8.94
C ASN A 180 -7.33 -17.87 -7.55
N VAL A 181 -6.60 -17.55 -6.48
CA VAL A 181 -7.08 -17.67 -5.09
C VAL A 181 -7.74 -16.38 -4.60
N LEU A 182 -7.20 -15.21 -4.98
CA LEU A 182 -7.57 -13.92 -4.35
C LEU A 182 -8.53 -13.06 -5.18
N VAL A 183 -8.66 -13.34 -6.47
CA VAL A 183 -9.66 -12.73 -7.34
C VAL A 183 -10.92 -13.57 -7.24
N ASP A 184 -11.99 -12.97 -6.71
CA ASP A 184 -13.32 -13.58 -6.78
C ASP A 184 -13.69 -13.77 -8.25
N SER A 185 -13.95 -15.03 -8.61
CA SER A 185 -14.69 -15.45 -9.81
C SER A 185 -16.17 -15.19 -9.64
#